data_AF-A0A7X2MWM1-F1
#
_entry.id   AF-A0A7X2MWM1-F1
#
_cell.length_a   1.000
_cell.length_b   1.000
_cell.length_c   1.000
_cell.angle_alpha   90.00
_cell.angle_beta   90.00
_cell.angle_gamma   90.00
#
_symmetry.space_group_name_H-M   'P 1'
#
loop_
_entity.id
_entity.type
_entity.pdbx_description
1 polymer ?
#
loop_
_entity_poly.entity_id
_entity_poly.type
_entity_poly.pdbx_seq_one_letter_code
_entity_poly.pdbx_strand_id
1 'polypeptide(L)'
;MILEKRRIYSMIIKIFILIMIVILSTLIGFQYSENAKYRVKHLKGILNSIVYLQNEIFYRLTPLSEAMNLVSQKVDPPVSDLFNDIAINLNDERIYEIKQAFIEAIKTNKNEFSLEKEDFDILVEFSRSLGTTDLDGQMKIFDMAVENLKNNLKSASDKADKNIKMYRTLGLCIGLMIAIFLI
;
A
#
# COMPACT_ATOMS: atom_id res chain seq x y z
N MET A 1 -13.95 -58.18 4.68
CA MET A 1 -13.48 -57.26 5.74
C MET A 1 -12.19 -56.49 5.38
N ILE A 2 -11.05 -57.15 5.08
CA ILE A 2 -9.76 -56.42 4.82
C ILE A 2 -9.78 -55.60 3.51
N LEU A 3 -10.30 -56.17 2.42
CA LEU A 3 -10.41 -55.47 1.12
C LEU A 3 -11.34 -54.26 1.17
N GLU A 4 -12.40 -54.34 1.97
CA GLU A 4 -13.39 -53.28 2.17
C GLU A 4 -12.79 -52.11 2.96
N LYS A 5 -12.05 -52.42 4.04
CA LYS A 5 -11.26 -51.42 4.79
C LYS A 5 -10.26 -50.69 3.89
N ARG A 6 -9.53 -51.42 3.04
CA ARG A 6 -8.55 -50.83 2.10
C ARG A 6 -9.21 -49.87 1.10
N ARG A 7 -10.41 -50.20 0.62
CA ARG A 7 -11.19 -49.35 -0.31
C ARG A 7 -11.65 -48.06 0.37
N ILE A 8 -12.10 -48.16 1.62
CA ILE A 8 -12.51 -47.00 2.44
C ILE A 8 -11.32 -46.07 2.70
N TYR A 9 -10.16 -46.58 3.11
CA TYR A 9 -8.97 -45.75 3.31
C TYR A 9 -8.53 -45.03 2.03
N SER A 10 -8.59 -45.71 0.87
CA SER A 10 -8.28 -45.09 -0.42
C SER A 10 -9.25 -43.95 -0.77
N MET A 11 -10.56 -44.12 -0.51
CA MET A 11 -11.54 -43.05 -0.73
C MET A 11 -11.31 -41.85 0.20
N ILE A 12 -11.03 -42.10 1.48
CA ILE A 12 -10.77 -41.04 2.47
C ILE A 12 -9.56 -40.19 2.06
N ILE A 13 -8.46 -40.82 1.62
CA ILE A 13 -7.25 -40.12 1.17
C ILE A 13 -7.55 -39.23 -0.04
N LYS A 14 -8.30 -39.73 -1.02
CA LYS A 14 -8.69 -38.93 -2.21
C LYS A 14 -9.51 -37.70 -1.83
N ILE A 15 -10.52 -37.88 -0.97
CA ILE A 15 -11.36 -36.77 -0.50
C ILE A 15 -10.52 -35.72 0.25
N PHE A 16 -9.59 -36.15 1.10
CA PHE A 16 -8.70 -35.25 1.81
C PHE A 16 -7.83 -34.41 0.87
N ILE A 17 -7.26 -35.02 -0.17
CA ILE A 17 -6.44 -34.32 -1.17
C ILE A 17 -7.29 -33.29 -1.93
N LEU A 18 -8.51 -33.65 -2.34
CA LEU A 18 -9.42 -32.74 -3.04
C LEU A 18 -9.77 -31.51 -2.18
N ILE A 19 -10.05 -31.71 -0.90
CA ILE A 19 -10.32 -30.61 0.05
C ILE A 19 -9.10 -29.70 0.20
N MET A 20 -7.89 -30.27 0.34
CA MET A 20 -6.65 -29.50 0.42
C MET A 20 -6.41 -28.63 -0.81
N ILE A 21 -6.64 -29.16 -2.02
CA ILE A 21 -6.48 -28.40 -3.27
C ILE A 21 -7.42 -27.20 -3.32
N VAL A 22 -8.69 -27.38 -2.96
CA VAL A 22 -9.68 -26.29 -2.95
C VAL A 22 -9.31 -25.21 -1.92
N ILE A 23 -8.84 -25.61 -0.73
CA ILE A 23 -8.40 -24.65 0.30
C ILE A 23 -7.19 -23.86 -0.19
N LEU A 24 -6.16 -24.52 -0.72
CA LEU A 24 -4.93 -23.85 -1.16
C LEU A 24 -5.17 -22.89 -2.32
N SER A 25 -5.96 -23.30 -3.32
CA SER A 25 -6.34 -22.43 -4.45
C SER A 25 -7.18 -21.22 -4.01
N THR A 26 -8.08 -21.42 -3.04
CA THR A 26 -8.83 -20.31 -2.43
C THR A 26 -7.89 -19.35 -1.69
N LEU A 27 -6.96 -19.86 -0.88
CA LEU A 27 -5.98 -19.04 -0.15
C LEU A 27 -5.10 -18.21 -1.10
N ILE A 28 -4.69 -18.78 -2.24
CA ILE A 28 -3.95 -18.05 -3.28
C ILE A 28 -4.80 -16.89 -3.83
N GLY A 29 -6.09 -17.12 -4.12
CA GLY A 29 -7.03 -16.08 -4.55
C GLY A 29 -7.21 -14.96 -3.51
N PHE A 30 -7.18 -15.30 -2.22
CA PHE A 30 -7.20 -14.32 -1.14
C PHE A 30 -5.90 -13.51 -1.09
N GLN A 31 -4.73 -14.15 -1.18
CA GLN A 31 -3.43 -13.47 -1.12
C GLN A 31 -3.27 -12.44 -2.24
N TYR A 32 -3.66 -12.78 -3.48
CA TYR A 32 -3.62 -11.83 -4.60
C TYR A 32 -4.53 -10.60 -4.40
N SER A 33 -5.58 -10.73 -3.59
CA SER A 33 -6.48 -9.62 -3.25
C SER A 33 -5.91 -8.65 -2.21
N GLU A 34 -4.90 -9.06 -1.44
CA GLU A 34 -4.35 -8.26 -0.34
C GLU A 34 -3.46 -7.11 -0.83
N ASN A 35 -2.70 -7.29 -1.92
CA ASN A 35 -1.84 -6.20 -2.43
C ASN A 35 -2.64 -4.95 -2.85
N ALA A 36 -3.84 -5.16 -3.43
CA ALA A 36 -4.75 -4.05 -3.78
C ALA A 36 -5.27 -3.31 -2.53
N LYS A 37 -5.52 -4.03 -1.43
CA LYS A 37 -5.93 -3.41 -0.15
C LYS A 37 -4.78 -2.65 0.50
N TYR A 38 -3.58 -3.21 0.48
CA TYR A 38 -2.40 -2.54 1.02
C TYR A 38 -2.09 -1.26 0.26
N ARG A 39 -2.22 -1.25 -1.08
CA ARG A 39 -2.09 -0.01 -1.85
C ARG A 39 -3.06 1.08 -1.38
N VAL A 40 -4.34 0.73 -1.23
CA VAL A 40 -5.38 1.66 -0.71
C VAL A 40 -5.01 2.16 0.69
N LYS A 41 -4.58 1.25 1.58
CA LYS A 41 -4.15 1.59 2.94
C LYS A 41 -2.97 2.57 2.92
N HIS A 42 -1.94 2.30 2.12
CA HIS A 42 -0.74 3.13 2.02
C HIS A 42 -1.04 4.50 1.41
N LEU A 43 -1.84 4.58 0.33
CA LEU A 43 -2.28 5.84 -0.27
C LEU A 43 -3.06 6.69 0.73
N LYS A 44 -3.98 6.06 1.48
CA LYS A 44 -4.75 6.75 2.53
C LYS A 44 -3.84 7.27 3.64
N GLY A 45 -2.84 6.48 4.04
CA GLY A 45 -1.83 6.91 5.01
C GLY A 45 -1.05 8.13 4.52
N ILE A 46 -0.54 8.10 3.30
CA ILE A 46 0.19 9.24 2.70
C ILE A 46 -0.72 10.47 2.58
N LEU A 47 -1.95 10.31 2.10
CA LEU A 47 -2.93 11.39 2.01
C LEU A 47 -3.14 12.07 3.37
N ASN A 48 -3.35 11.27 4.43
CA ASN A 48 -3.50 11.79 5.78
C ASN A 48 -2.24 12.52 6.24
N SER A 49 -1.05 11.97 5.96
CA SER A 49 0.22 12.59 6.29
C SER A 49 0.40 13.95 5.63
N ILE A 50 0.06 14.10 4.35
CA ILE A 50 0.13 15.39 3.64
C ILE A 50 -0.85 16.40 4.25
N VAL A 51 -2.06 15.99 4.61
CA VAL A 51 -3.04 16.86 5.30
C VAL A 51 -2.55 17.27 6.69
N TYR A 52 -1.96 16.35 7.46
CA TYR A 52 -1.36 16.69 8.75
C TYR A 52 -0.19 17.64 8.59
N LEU A 53 0.68 17.41 7.60
CA LEU A 53 1.82 18.27 7.30
C LEU A 53 1.38 19.69 6.92
N GLN A 54 0.34 19.81 6.07
CA GLN A 54 -0.28 21.10 5.74
C GLN A 54 -0.71 21.82 7.03
N ASN A 55 -1.35 21.09 7.95
CA ASN A 55 -1.79 21.68 9.20
C ASN A 55 -0.62 22.12 10.12
N GLU A 56 0.46 21.35 10.19
CA GLU A 56 1.66 21.73 10.95
C GLU A 56 2.30 23.02 10.40
N ILE A 57 2.48 23.11 9.09
CA ILE A 57 3.22 24.19 8.46
C ILE A 57 2.42 25.49 8.47
N PHE A 58 1.14 25.46 8.08
CA PHE A 58 0.36 26.69 7.92
C PHE A 58 -0.27 27.22 9.21
N TYR A 59 -0.60 26.34 10.17
CA TYR A 59 -1.26 26.77 11.41
C TYR A 59 -0.34 26.80 12.63
N ARG A 60 0.69 25.95 12.66
CA ARG A 60 1.64 25.89 13.80
C ARG A 60 3.01 26.47 13.50
N LEU A 61 3.27 26.87 12.25
CA LEU A 61 4.54 27.46 11.79
C LEU A 61 5.76 26.60 12.16
N THR A 62 5.55 25.28 12.19
CA THR A 62 6.58 24.30 12.55
C THR A 62 7.59 24.18 11.40
N PRO A 63 8.91 24.16 11.67
CA PRO A 63 9.92 23.86 10.65
C PRO A 63 9.64 22.55 9.92
N LEU A 64 9.95 22.49 8.62
CA LEU A 64 9.58 21.35 7.76
C LEU A 64 10.07 20.00 8.29
N SER A 65 11.32 19.90 8.74
CA SER A 65 11.88 18.64 9.26
C SER A 65 11.19 18.18 10.55
N GLU A 66 10.88 19.11 11.46
CA GLU A 66 10.13 18.82 12.69
C GLU A 66 8.68 18.43 12.36
N ALA A 67 8.03 19.12 11.44
CA ALA A 67 6.68 18.80 10.99
C ALA A 67 6.58 17.39 10.39
N MET A 68 7.58 16.97 9.61
CA MET A 68 7.66 15.60 9.07
C MET A 68 7.77 14.54 10.18
N ASN A 69 8.57 14.80 11.21
CA ASN A 69 8.70 13.90 12.37
C ASN A 69 7.40 13.86 13.20
N LEU A 70 6.73 14.99 13.41
CA LEU A 70 5.42 15.00 14.08
C LEU A 70 4.36 14.22 13.30
N VAL A 71 4.43 14.25 11.97
CA VAL A 71 3.55 13.47 11.10
C VAL A 71 3.87 11.98 11.17
N SER A 72 5.15 11.59 11.18
CA SER A 72 5.54 10.17 11.27
C SER A 72 5.01 9.49 12.53
N GLN A 73 4.89 10.23 13.63
CA GLN A 73 4.34 9.75 14.90
C GLN A 73 2.81 9.58 14.90
N LYS A 74 2.10 10.12 13.90
CA LYS A 74 0.62 10.10 13.81
C LYS A 74 0.07 9.05 12.84
N VAL A 75 0.93 8.30 12.16
CA VAL A 75 0.56 7.33 11.14
C VAL A 75 1.26 6.00 11.38
N ASP A 76 0.72 4.93 10.80
CA ASP A 76 1.28 3.58 10.96
C ASP A 76 2.37 3.28 9.91
N PRO A 77 3.28 2.33 10.19
CA PRO A 77 4.18 1.78 9.17
C PRO A 77 3.43 1.20 7.96
N PRO A 78 4.01 1.27 6.75
CA PRO A 78 5.34 1.82 6.42
C PRO A 78 5.35 3.35 6.20
N VAL A 79 4.21 4.03 6.37
CA VAL A 79 4.09 5.47 6.13
C VAL A 79 4.85 6.27 7.19
N SER A 80 4.81 5.84 8.45
CA SER A 80 5.61 6.45 9.52
C SER A 80 7.09 6.51 9.15
N ASP A 81 7.62 5.39 8.66
CA ASP A 81 9.05 5.22 8.42
C ASP A 81 9.51 6.11 7.27
N LEU A 82 8.71 6.20 6.20
CA LEU A 82 8.94 7.13 5.10
C LEU A 82 9.03 8.59 5.59
N PHE A 83 8.07 9.06 6.39
CA PHE A 83 8.06 10.46 6.85
C PHE A 83 9.17 10.74 7.87
N ASN A 84 9.52 9.75 8.70
CA ASN A 84 10.65 9.84 9.61
C ASN A 84 11.99 9.93 8.85
N ASP A 85 12.18 9.11 7.83
CA ASP A 85 13.38 9.14 7.00
C ASP A 85 13.50 10.46 6.23
N ILE A 86 12.39 11.02 5.74
CA ILE A 86 12.38 12.37 5.17
C ILE A 86 12.85 13.40 6.20
N ALA A 87 12.34 13.35 7.43
CA ALA A 87 12.74 14.27 8.49
C ALA A 87 14.24 14.17 8.81
N ILE A 88 14.78 12.95 8.89
CA ILE A 88 16.21 12.70 9.11
C ILE A 88 17.02 13.28 7.94
N ASN A 89 16.63 12.98 6.70
CA ASN A 89 17.32 13.44 5.50
C ASN A 89 17.31 14.97 5.37
N LEU A 90 16.23 15.65 5.78
CA LEU A 90 16.17 17.11 5.77
C LEU A 90 17.13 17.78 6.76
N ASN A 91 17.61 17.05 7.77
CA ASN A 91 18.59 17.54 8.74
C ASN A 91 20.03 17.09 8.40
N ASP A 92 20.24 16.33 7.32
CA ASP A 92 21.57 15.89 6.87
C ASP A 92 22.25 17.01 6.09
N GLU A 93 23.41 17.47 6.57
CA GLU A 93 24.20 18.56 5.94
C GLU A 93 24.63 18.24 4.50
N ARG A 94 24.58 16.97 4.07
CA ARG A 94 24.92 16.53 2.72
C ARG A 94 23.74 16.67 1.74
N ILE A 95 22.54 16.96 2.22
CA ILE A 95 21.33 17.10 1.42
C ILE A 95 21.01 18.58 1.26
N TYR A 96 21.18 19.07 0.03
CA TYR A 96 21.02 20.49 -0.30
C TYR A 96 19.62 20.83 -0.85
N GLU A 97 18.83 19.82 -1.22
CA GLU A 97 17.50 19.98 -1.81
C GLU A 97 16.44 19.14 -1.09
N ILE A 98 15.28 19.73 -0.80
CA ILE A 98 14.12 19.05 -0.20
C ILE A 98 13.72 17.83 -1.04
N LYS A 99 13.72 17.98 -2.37
CA LYS A 99 13.42 16.88 -3.30
C LYS A 99 14.36 15.69 -3.12
N GLN A 100 15.65 15.93 -2.87
CA GLN A 100 16.63 14.86 -2.69
C GLN A 100 16.35 14.07 -1.40
N ALA A 101 15.95 14.76 -0.31
CA ALA A 101 15.54 14.11 0.93
C ALA A 101 14.38 13.11 0.72
N PHE A 102 13.39 13.50 -0.08
CA PHE A 102 12.26 12.64 -0.46
C PHE A 102 12.70 11.46 -1.31
N ILE A 103 13.54 11.68 -2.32
CA ILE A 103 13.96 10.62 -3.24
C ILE A 103 14.74 9.53 -2.49
N GLU A 104 15.66 9.90 -1.59
CA GLU A 104 16.42 8.91 -0.81
C GLU A 104 15.51 8.16 0.17
N ALA A 105 14.60 8.84 0.86
CA ALA A 105 13.64 8.18 1.76
C ALA A 105 12.70 7.22 1.00
N ILE A 106 12.20 7.63 -0.18
CA ILE A 106 11.38 6.77 -1.04
C ILE A 106 12.20 5.56 -1.48
N LYS A 107 13.46 5.74 -1.89
CA LYS A 107 14.33 4.66 -2.33
C LYS A 107 14.59 3.63 -1.22
N THR A 108 14.80 4.07 0.01
CA THR A 108 14.97 3.20 1.18
C THR A 108 13.72 2.39 1.48
N ASN A 109 12.54 3.02 1.42
CA ASN A 109 11.30 2.40 1.87
C ASN A 109 10.49 1.72 0.77
N LYS A 110 10.88 1.87 -0.51
CA LYS A 110 10.05 1.48 -1.68
C LYS A 110 9.49 0.07 -1.62
N ASN A 111 10.27 -0.89 -1.10
CA ASN A 111 9.90 -2.30 -1.07
C ASN A 111 8.84 -2.63 -0.01
N GLU A 112 8.64 -1.77 0.99
CA GLU A 112 7.62 -1.92 2.03
C GLU A 112 6.23 -1.46 1.56
N PHE A 113 6.18 -0.74 0.43
CA PHE A 113 4.96 -0.16 -0.10
C PHE A 113 4.37 -0.96 -1.26
N SER A 114 3.07 -1.26 -1.19
CA SER A 114 2.25 -1.70 -2.34
C SER A 114 1.85 -0.58 -3.32
N LEU A 115 2.60 0.52 -3.36
CA LEU A 115 2.32 1.69 -4.19
C LEU A 115 2.82 1.50 -5.62
N GLU A 116 2.12 2.11 -6.58
CA GLU A 116 2.57 2.20 -7.96
C GLU A 116 3.52 3.40 -8.15
N LYS A 117 4.26 3.41 -9.27
CA LYS A 117 5.18 4.50 -9.58
C LYS A 117 4.49 5.87 -9.55
N GLU A 118 3.29 5.96 -10.13
CA GLU A 118 2.48 7.18 -10.18
C GLU A 118 2.14 7.72 -8.78
N ASP A 119 2.01 6.84 -7.78
CA ASP A 119 1.74 7.26 -6.40
C ASP A 119 2.97 7.94 -5.78
N PHE A 120 4.18 7.43 -6.06
CA PHE A 120 5.44 8.04 -5.63
C PHE A 120 5.77 9.32 -6.39
N ASP A 121 5.43 9.38 -7.67
CA ASP A 121 5.69 10.55 -8.52
C ASP A 121 4.98 11.80 -7.96
N ILE A 122 3.79 11.64 -7.35
CA ILE A 122 3.09 12.73 -6.63
C ILE A 122 3.96 13.31 -5.50
N LEU A 123 4.60 12.45 -4.69
CA LEU A 123 5.48 12.91 -3.59
C LEU A 123 6.74 13.59 -4.10
N VAL A 124 7.31 13.10 -5.20
CA VAL A 124 8.49 13.70 -5.83
C VAL A 124 8.16 15.06 -6.45
N GLU A 125 6.99 15.19 -7.07
CA GLU A 125 6.52 16.47 -7.61
C GLU A 125 6.19 17.47 -6.51
N PHE A 126 5.47 17.03 -5.48
CA PHE A 126 5.18 17.82 -4.28
C PHE A 126 6.46 18.37 -3.65
N SER A 127 7.47 17.53 -3.43
CA SER A 127 8.74 17.94 -2.80
C SER A 127 9.58 18.90 -3.65
N ARG A 128 9.46 18.85 -4.98
CA ARG A 128 10.12 19.81 -5.87
C ARG A 128 9.56 21.23 -5.70
N SER A 129 8.26 21.33 -5.43
CA SER A 129 7.57 22.61 -5.36
C SER A 129 7.59 23.22 -3.95
N LEU A 130 7.94 22.44 -2.92
CA LEU A 130 8.14 22.94 -1.56
C LEU A 130 9.30 23.93 -1.49
N GLY A 131 9.07 25.09 -0.86
CA GLY A 131 10.10 26.12 -0.62
C GLY A 131 10.41 27.04 -1.80
N THR A 132 9.78 26.85 -2.96
CA THR A 132 10.02 27.67 -4.18
C THR A 132 8.96 28.75 -4.43
N THR A 133 7.92 28.79 -3.59
CA THR A 133 6.75 29.67 -3.74
C THR A 133 6.41 30.42 -2.45
N ASP A 134 5.64 31.49 -2.57
CA ASP A 134 5.05 32.25 -1.46
C ASP A 134 4.00 31.41 -0.70
N LEU A 135 3.52 31.91 0.44
CA LEU A 135 2.62 31.14 1.32
C LEU A 135 1.33 30.68 0.59
N ASP A 136 0.72 31.55 -0.21
CA ASP A 136 -0.48 31.22 -0.99
C ASP A 136 -0.18 30.19 -2.09
N GLY A 137 1.00 30.27 -2.72
CA GLY A 137 1.48 29.28 -3.68
C GLY A 137 1.75 27.92 -3.03
N GLN A 138 2.37 27.90 -1.86
CA GLN A 138 2.61 26.66 -1.11
C GLN A 138 1.30 25.99 -0.72
N MET A 139 0.28 26.74 -0.30
CA MET A 139 -1.00 26.15 0.06
C MET A 139 -1.65 25.43 -1.13
N LYS A 140 -1.58 26.02 -2.33
CA LYS A 140 -2.03 25.38 -3.57
C LYS A 140 -1.25 24.11 -3.90
N ILE A 141 0.05 24.07 -3.63
CA ILE A 141 0.88 22.86 -3.85
C ILE A 141 0.40 21.70 -2.96
N PHE A 142 0.08 21.99 -1.70
CA PHE A 142 -0.51 20.99 -0.81
C PHE A 142 -1.88 20.52 -1.31
N ASP A 143 -2.75 21.44 -1.72
CA ASP A 143 -4.08 21.11 -2.22
C ASP A 143 -4.02 20.24 -3.49
N MET A 144 -3.09 20.55 -4.41
CA MET A 144 -2.84 19.74 -5.61
C MET A 144 -2.34 18.34 -5.26
N ALA A 145 -1.40 18.21 -4.33
CA ALA A 145 -0.92 16.90 -3.88
C ALA A 145 -2.05 16.08 -3.23
N VAL A 146 -2.88 16.71 -2.40
CA VAL A 146 -4.06 16.10 -1.79
C VAL A 146 -5.07 15.64 -2.85
N GLU A 147 -5.34 16.45 -3.87
CA GLU A 147 -6.26 16.10 -4.95
C GLU A 147 -5.74 14.93 -5.79
N ASN A 148 -4.45 14.95 -6.17
CA ASN A 148 -3.82 13.87 -6.91
C ASN A 148 -3.84 12.56 -6.11
N LEU A 149 -3.53 12.60 -4.81
CA LEU A 149 -3.61 11.43 -3.93
C LEU A 149 -5.04 10.91 -3.80
N LYS A 150 -6.05 11.79 -3.71
CA LYS A 150 -7.47 11.40 -3.69
C LYS A 150 -7.88 10.70 -5.00
N ASN A 151 -7.41 11.20 -6.15
CA ASN A 151 -7.66 10.59 -7.44
C ASN A 151 -7.05 9.18 -7.54
N ASN A 152 -5.78 9.03 -7.15
CA ASN A 152 -5.13 7.72 -7.11
C ASN A 152 -5.79 6.77 -6.10
N LEU A 153 -6.16 7.27 -4.92
CA LEU A 153 -6.86 6.50 -3.90
C LEU A 153 -8.22 5.99 -4.40
N LYS A 154 -8.99 6.85 -5.09
CA LYS A 154 -10.27 6.46 -5.69
C LYS A 154 -10.08 5.38 -6.75
N SER A 155 -9.13 5.57 -7.66
CA SER A 155 -8.77 4.58 -8.70
C SER A 155 -8.34 3.25 -8.08
N ALA A 156 -7.48 3.28 -7.06
CA ALA A 156 -7.03 2.09 -6.34
C ALA A 156 -8.18 1.39 -5.61
N SER A 157 -9.10 2.15 -5.00
CA SER A 157 -10.27 1.61 -4.31
C SER A 157 -11.24 0.95 -5.28
N ASP A 158 -11.55 1.60 -6.41
CA ASP A 158 -12.41 1.04 -7.45
C ASP A 158 -11.83 -0.26 -8.05
N LYS A 159 -10.50 -0.30 -8.24
CA LYS A 159 -9.80 -1.51 -8.68
C LYS A 159 -9.81 -2.59 -7.59
N ALA A 160 -9.57 -2.24 -6.34
CA ALA A 160 -9.59 -3.18 -5.22
C ALA A 160 -10.97 -3.83 -5.08
N ASP A 161 -12.05 -3.05 -5.09
CA ASP A 161 -13.41 -3.57 -4.92
C ASP A 161 -13.82 -4.55 -6.02
N LYS A 162 -13.43 -4.28 -7.27
CA LYS A 162 -13.65 -5.19 -8.41
C LYS A 162 -12.78 -6.44 -8.32
N ASN A 163 -11.49 -6.26 -8.06
CA ASN A 163 -10.51 -7.33 -8.14
C ASN A 163 -10.56 -8.28 -6.95
N ILE A 164 -10.87 -7.79 -5.74
CA ILE A 164 -10.97 -8.63 -4.53
C ILE A 164 -12.04 -9.69 -4.69
N LYS A 165 -13.23 -9.31 -5.17
CA LYS A 165 -14.33 -10.25 -5.40
C LYS A 165 -13.95 -11.25 -6.49
N MET A 166 -13.42 -10.75 -7.61
CA MET A 166 -13.02 -11.58 -8.74
C MET A 166 -11.95 -12.61 -8.37
N TYR A 167 -10.84 -12.22 -7.74
CA TYR A 167 -9.75 -13.14 -7.40
C TYR A 167 -10.15 -14.20 -6.38
N ARG A 168 -11.01 -13.85 -5.41
CA ARG A 168 -11.55 -14.81 -4.44
C ARG A 168 -12.43 -15.85 -5.12
N THR A 169 -13.30 -15.42 -6.05
CA THR A 169 -14.13 -16.33 -6.83
C THR A 169 -13.29 -17.19 -7.78
N LEU A 170 -12.28 -16.63 -8.43
CA LEU A 170 -11.40 -17.36 -9.34
C LEU A 170 -10.62 -18.48 -8.64
N GLY A 171 -10.08 -18.20 -7.44
CA GLY A 171 -9.39 -19.20 -6.62
C GLY A 171 -10.28 -20.40 -6.28
N LEU A 172 -11.52 -20.13 -5.87
CA LEU A 172 -12.51 -21.18 -5.60
C LEU A 172 -12.87 -21.97 -6.88
N CYS A 173 -13.14 -21.29 -8.00
CA CYS A 173 -13.48 -21.93 -9.27
C CYS A 173 -12.35 -22.83 -9.79
N ILE A 174 -11.09 -22.38 -9.72
CA ILE A 174 -9.93 -23.17 -10.13
C ILE A 174 -9.78 -24.39 -9.22
N GLY A 175 -9.92 -24.23 -7.91
CA GLY A 175 -9.90 -25.33 -6.95
C GLY A 175 -10.95 -26.40 -7.24
N LEU A 176 -12.20 -25.97 -7.46
CA LEU A 176 -13.30 -26.86 -7.81
C LEU A 176 -13.06 -27.54 -9.16
N MET A 177 -12.55 -26.81 -10.16
CA MET A 177 -12.23 -27.38 -11.46
C MET A 177 -11.19 -28.49 -11.35
N ILE A 178 -10.07 -28.25 -10.65
CA ILE A 178 -9.03 -29.27 -10.42
C ILE A 178 -9.62 -30.46 -9.65
N ALA A 179 -10.46 -30.20 -8.64
CA ALA A 179 -11.10 -31.24 -7.87
C ALA A 179 -11.99 -32.15 -8.75
N ILE A 180 -12.78 -31.57 -9.66
CA ILE A 180 -13.61 -32.31 -10.61
C ILE A 180 -12.75 -33.15 -11.55
N PHE A 181 -11.63 -32.61 -12.07
CA PHE A 181 -10.72 -33.36 -12.95
C PHE A 181 -10.02 -34.55 -12.28
N LEU A 182 -9.85 -34.53 -10.95
CA LEU A 182 -9.18 -35.59 -10.19
C LEU A 182 -10.12 -36.70 -9.69
N ILE A 183 -11.44 -36.50 -9.80
CA ILE A 183 -12.48 -37.49 -9.49
C ILE A 183 -12.58 -38.50 -10.63
#